data_AF-A0A923WJ75-F1
#
_entry.id   AF-A0A923WJ75-F1
#
_cell.length_a   1.000
_cell.length_b   1.000
_cell.length_c   1.000
_cell.angle_alpha   90.00
_cell.angle_beta   90.00
_cell.angle_gamma   90.00
#
_symmetry.space_group_name_H-M   'P 1'
#
loop_
_entity.id
_entity.type
_entity.pdbx_description
1 polymer ?
#
loop_
_entity_poly.entity_id
_entity_poly.type
_entity_poly.pdbx_seq_one_letter_code
_entity_poly.pdbx_strand_id
1 'polypeptide(L)'
;MLRCLFCIAVLVQSMIVQAQNSALTNAILYRNDANLIKAKEEIDKACLNEKTAQMPKTWYYKGLIYKDIFQSTYKEIQALDPEALNTSYAALRKVYVLESPPSEYAKKTDALMQEIWIVYINSGVKNYENGVYLKALNQFEHAQEIKPTDSTAYIYAL
;
A
#
# COMPACT_ATOMS: atom_id res chain seq x y z
N MET A 1 -42.56 -29.35 -7.80
CA MET A 1 -41.15 -29.65 -7.49
C MET A 1 -40.17 -28.79 -8.27
N LEU A 2 -40.37 -28.53 -9.58
CA LEU A 2 -39.47 -27.69 -10.40
C LEU A 2 -39.39 -26.20 -9.96
N ARG A 3 -40.47 -25.64 -9.40
CA ARG A 3 -40.49 -24.29 -8.82
C ARG A 3 -39.69 -24.14 -7.51
N CYS A 4 -39.56 -25.21 -6.72
CA CYS A 4 -38.73 -25.19 -5.50
C CYS A 4 -37.23 -25.30 -5.82
N LEU A 5 -36.86 -25.98 -6.91
CA LEU A 5 -35.46 -26.06 -7.35
C LEU A 5 -34.91 -24.70 -7.82
N PHE A 6 -35.75 -23.88 -8.48
CA PHE A 6 -35.34 -22.56 -8.95
C PHE A 6 -35.10 -21.57 -7.81
N CYS A 7 -35.87 -21.65 -6.72
CA CYS A 7 -35.67 -20.80 -5.53
C CYS A 7 -34.40 -21.15 -4.74
N ILE A 8 -34.00 -22.43 -4.71
CA ILE A 8 -32.78 -22.86 -4.02
C ILE A 8 -31.53 -22.41 -4.78
N ALA A 9 -31.56 -22.42 -6.12
CA ALA A 9 -30.44 -21.94 -6.94
C ALA A 9 -30.17 -20.43 -6.79
N VAL A 10 -31.21 -19.61 -6.59
CA VAL A 10 -31.07 -18.16 -6.40
C VAL A 10 -30.51 -17.82 -5.00
N LEU A 11 -30.87 -18.58 -3.96
CA LEU A 11 -30.38 -18.37 -2.60
C LEU A 11 -28.87 -18.69 -2.45
N VAL A 12 -28.37 -19.69 -3.18
CA VAL A 12 -26.94 -20.04 -3.16
C VAL A 12 -26.09 -18.95 -3.83
N GLN A 13 -26.60 -18.30 -4.88
CA GLN A 13 -25.88 -17.23 -5.57
C GLN A 13 -25.72 -15.97 -4.70
N SER A 14 -26.70 -15.64 -3.84
CA SER A 14 -26.59 -14.49 -2.94
C SER A 14 -25.49 -14.62 -1.88
N MET A 15 -25.14 -15.85 -1.46
CA MET A 15 -24.09 -16.07 -0.46
C MET A 15 -22.68 -15.90 -1.03
N ILE A 16 -22.50 -16.15 -2.33
CA ILE A 16 -21.19 -15.99 -3.00
C ILE A 16 -20.86 -14.50 -3.18
N VAL A 17 -21.87 -13.66 -3.43
CA VAL A 17 -21.67 -12.22 -3.67
C VAL A 17 -21.22 -11.47 -2.41
N GLN A 18 -21.65 -11.90 -1.22
CA GLN A 18 -21.32 -11.23 0.04
C GLN A 18 -19.89 -11.52 0.54
N ALA A 19 -19.26 -12.61 0.08
CA ALA A 19 -17.90 -13.00 0.44
C ALA A 19 -16.78 -12.24 -0.31
N GLN A 20 -17.07 -11.65 -1.48
CA GLN A 20 -16.03 -11.12 -2.38
C GLN A 20 -15.48 -9.73 -1.99
N ASN A 21 -16.20 -8.94 -1.18
CA ASN A 21 -15.72 -7.64 -0.64
C ASN A 21 -15.13 -7.76 0.79
N SER A 22 -15.03 -8.98 1.32
CA SER A 22 -14.59 -9.22 2.71
C SER A 22 -13.12 -8.87 2.93
N ALA A 23 -12.24 -9.19 1.97
CA ALA A 23 -10.79 -9.04 2.14
C ALA A 23 -10.35 -7.59 2.42
N LEU A 24 -10.85 -6.60 1.67
CA LEU A 24 -10.53 -5.19 1.95
C LEU A 24 -11.02 -4.77 3.34
N THR A 25 -12.22 -5.18 3.71
CA THR A 25 -12.78 -4.85 5.04
C THR A 25 -11.96 -5.48 6.15
N ASN A 26 -11.61 -6.76 6.02
CA ASN A 26 -10.77 -7.49 6.96
C ASN A 26 -9.38 -6.89 7.07
N ALA A 27 -8.76 -6.49 5.95
CA ALA A 27 -7.47 -5.82 5.95
C ALA A 27 -7.48 -4.55 6.81
N ILE A 28 -8.53 -3.74 6.67
CA ILE A 28 -8.72 -2.51 7.44
C ILE A 28 -8.91 -2.83 8.92
N LEU A 29 -9.75 -3.83 9.24
CA LEU A 29 -9.97 -4.26 10.62
C LEU A 29 -8.68 -4.79 11.28
N TYR A 30 -7.98 -5.72 10.62
CA TYR A 30 -6.72 -6.26 11.14
C TYR A 30 -5.64 -5.20 11.28
N ARG A 31 -5.58 -4.22 10.38
CA ARG A 31 -4.69 -3.07 10.54
C ARG A 31 -5.04 -2.26 11.79
N ASN A 32 -6.32 -1.98 12.02
CA ASN A 32 -6.78 -1.24 13.19
C ASN A 32 -6.47 -1.99 14.50
N ASP A 33 -6.50 -3.33 14.46
CA ASP A 33 -6.09 -4.21 15.56
C ASP A 33 -4.57 -4.40 15.67
N ALA A 34 -3.77 -3.67 14.87
CA ALA A 34 -2.32 -3.81 14.73
C ALA A 34 -1.83 -5.23 14.34
N ASN A 35 -2.72 -6.08 13.83
CA ASN A 35 -2.38 -7.41 13.33
C ASN A 35 -1.87 -7.32 11.88
N LEU A 36 -0.64 -6.84 11.72
CA LEU A 36 -0.06 -6.56 10.40
C LEU A 36 0.15 -7.81 9.53
N ILE A 37 0.34 -8.99 10.14
CA ILE A 37 0.44 -10.26 9.40
C ILE A 37 -0.87 -10.52 8.63
N LYS A 38 -2.01 -10.49 9.32
CA LYS A 38 -3.31 -10.72 8.70
C LYS A 38 -3.74 -9.55 7.81
N ALA A 39 -3.42 -8.33 8.21
CA ALA A 39 -3.71 -7.15 7.39
C ALA A 39 -3.02 -7.24 6.02
N LYS A 40 -1.74 -7.65 6.00
CA LYS A 40 -0.98 -7.88 4.77
C LYS A 40 -1.64 -8.96 3.90
N GLU A 41 -1.96 -10.10 4.49
CA GLU A 41 -2.57 -11.22 3.77
C GLU A 41 -3.88 -10.79 3.08
N GLU A 42 -4.76 -10.12 3.82
CA GLU A 42 -6.07 -9.72 3.30
C GLU A 42 -5.97 -8.58 2.27
N ILE A 43 -5.06 -7.62 2.46
CA ILE A 43 -4.90 -6.54 1.49
C ILE A 43 -4.30 -7.03 0.17
N ASP A 44 -3.37 -8.00 0.23
CA ASP A 44 -2.81 -8.62 -0.96
C ASP A 44 -3.89 -9.39 -1.74
N LYS A 45 -4.77 -10.12 -1.05
CA LYS A 45 -5.95 -10.75 -1.68
C LYS A 45 -6.87 -9.70 -2.32
N ALA A 46 -7.15 -8.60 -1.63
CA ALA A 46 -8.00 -7.53 -2.15
C ALA A 46 -7.40 -6.85 -3.40
N CYS A 47 -6.07 -6.79 -3.52
CA CYS A 47 -5.42 -6.25 -4.72
C CYS A 47 -5.50 -7.16 -5.95
N LEU A 48 -5.76 -8.46 -5.76
CA LEU A 48 -5.89 -9.44 -6.85
C LEU A 48 -7.33 -9.64 -7.31
N ASN A 49 -8.32 -9.29 -6.47
CA ASN A 49 -9.72 -9.38 -6.85
C ASN A 49 -10.10 -8.29 -7.85
N GLU A 50 -10.72 -8.68 -8.97
CA GLU A 50 -11.03 -7.80 -10.10
C GLU A 50 -11.78 -6.53 -9.70
N LYS A 51 -12.70 -6.61 -8.75
CA LYS A 51 -13.50 -5.47 -8.31
C LYS A 51 -12.72 -4.56 -7.38
N THR A 52 -12.13 -5.11 -6.32
CA THR A 52 -11.41 -4.31 -5.33
C THR A 52 -10.09 -3.77 -5.87
N ALA A 53 -9.47 -4.42 -6.85
CA ALA A 53 -8.29 -3.91 -7.55
C ALA A 53 -8.55 -2.60 -8.32
N GLN A 54 -9.80 -2.31 -8.69
CA GLN A 54 -10.17 -1.03 -9.32
C GLN A 54 -10.53 0.06 -8.30
N MET A 55 -10.52 -0.24 -7.00
CA MET A 55 -10.87 0.72 -5.96
C MET A 55 -9.62 1.47 -5.47
N PRO A 56 -9.56 2.81 -5.56
CA PRO A 56 -8.46 3.60 -4.99
C PRO A 56 -8.21 3.29 -3.50
N LYS A 57 -9.31 3.05 -2.75
CA LYS A 57 -9.28 2.64 -1.34
C LYS A 57 -8.38 1.43 -1.10
N THR A 58 -8.42 0.41 -1.95
CA THR A 58 -7.63 -0.82 -1.80
C THR A 58 -6.14 -0.51 -1.83
N TRP A 59 -5.72 0.29 -2.81
CA TRP A 59 -4.32 0.64 -2.98
C TRP A 59 -3.84 1.63 -1.91
N TYR A 60 -4.70 2.53 -1.46
CA TYR A 60 -4.42 3.39 -0.30
C TYR A 60 -4.14 2.58 0.96
N TYR A 61 -5.00 1.61 1.28
CA TYR A 61 -4.79 0.75 2.45
C TYR A 61 -3.61 -0.21 2.28
N LYS A 62 -3.31 -0.68 1.06
CA LYS A 62 -2.05 -1.40 0.79
C LYS A 62 -0.85 -0.52 1.11
N GLY A 63 -0.83 0.71 0.61
CA GLY A 63 0.18 1.71 0.94
C GLY A 63 0.37 1.88 2.45
N LEU A 64 -0.72 2.13 3.18
CA LEU A 64 -0.70 2.25 4.64
C LEU A 64 -0.15 1.02 5.36
N ILE A 65 -0.69 -0.17 5.07
CA ILE A 65 -0.31 -1.41 5.76
C ILE A 65 1.18 -1.70 5.54
N TYR A 66 1.66 -1.52 4.31
CA TYR A 66 3.06 -1.74 4.00
C TYR A 66 3.99 -0.68 4.61
N LYS A 67 3.53 0.57 4.75
CA LYS A 67 4.25 1.58 5.53
C LYS A 67 4.35 1.18 7.00
N ASP A 68 3.26 0.69 7.60
CA ASP A 68 3.25 0.23 9.00
C ASP A 68 4.17 -0.98 9.21
N ILE A 69 4.24 -1.90 8.23
CA ILE A 69 5.18 -3.03 8.23
C ILE A 69 6.63 -2.52 8.25
N PHE A 70 6.97 -1.59 7.35
CA PHE A 70 8.29 -0.98 7.28
C PHE A 70 8.66 -0.26 8.59
N GLN A 71 7.71 0.49 9.17
CA GLN A 71 7.93 1.28 10.39
C GLN A 71 7.86 0.46 11.69
N SER A 72 7.51 -0.82 11.61
CA SER A 72 7.37 -1.67 12.80
C SER A 72 8.68 -1.75 13.58
N THR A 73 8.59 -1.80 14.91
CA THR A 73 9.75 -2.04 15.79
C THR A 73 10.09 -3.52 15.94
N TYR A 74 9.21 -4.41 15.46
CA TYR A 74 9.36 -5.86 15.51
C TYR A 74 10.01 -6.37 14.24
N LYS A 75 11.17 -7.03 14.36
CA LYS A 75 11.95 -7.52 13.21
C LYS A 75 11.19 -8.57 12.40
N GLU A 76 10.42 -9.40 13.08
CA GLU A 76 9.55 -10.41 12.46
C GLU A 76 8.45 -9.79 11.60
N ILE A 77 7.98 -8.58 11.95
CA ILE A 77 7.02 -7.85 11.14
C ILE A 77 7.72 -7.21 9.94
N GLN A 78 8.86 -6.56 10.14
CA GLN A 78 9.66 -6.02 9.03
C GLN A 78 10.04 -7.12 8.02
N ALA A 79 10.30 -8.34 8.49
CA ALA A 79 10.64 -9.49 7.65
C ALA A 79 9.48 -10.00 6.77
N LEU A 80 8.24 -9.55 7.00
CA LEU A 80 7.09 -9.90 6.15
C LEU A 80 7.25 -9.38 4.72
N ASP A 81 7.94 -8.26 4.54
CA ASP A 81 8.36 -7.75 3.23
C ASP A 81 9.59 -6.83 3.40
N PRO A 82 10.80 -7.29 3.02
CA PRO A 82 12.01 -6.46 3.06
C PRO A 82 11.94 -5.18 2.21
N GLU A 83 11.07 -5.16 1.21
CA GLU A 83 10.83 -4.04 0.29
C GLU A 83 9.54 -3.28 0.65
N ALA A 84 9.05 -3.41 1.88
CA ALA A 84 7.76 -2.86 2.29
C ALA A 84 7.58 -1.36 1.99
N LEU A 85 8.64 -0.55 2.11
CA LEU A 85 8.58 0.87 1.75
C LEU A 85 8.34 1.07 0.24
N ASN A 86 9.04 0.31 -0.60
CA ASN A 86 8.89 0.34 -2.05
C ASN A 86 7.51 -0.19 -2.47
N THR A 87 7.03 -1.25 -1.82
CA THR A 87 5.66 -1.77 -2.02
C THR A 87 4.61 -0.74 -1.61
N SER A 88 4.83 -0.01 -0.52
CA SER A 88 3.96 1.07 -0.06
C SER A 88 3.88 2.20 -1.11
N TYR A 89 5.03 2.68 -1.57
CA TYR A 89 5.12 3.71 -2.61
C TYR A 89 4.41 3.29 -3.91
N ALA A 90 4.68 2.09 -4.42
CA ALA A 90 4.06 1.60 -5.64
C ALA A 90 2.53 1.50 -5.53
N ALA A 91 2.02 1.07 -4.37
CA ALA A 91 0.59 1.03 -4.11
C ALA A 91 -0.03 2.43 -4.09
N LEU A 92 0.61 3.40 -3.41
CA LEU A 92 0.11 4.78 -3.36
C LEU A 92 0.16 5.46 -4.74
N ARG A 93 1.19 5.19 -5.56
CA ARG A 93 1.21 5.62 -6.97
C ARG A 93 0.01 5.13 -7.76
N LYS A 94 -0.46 3.90 -7.51
CA LYS A 94 -1.64 3.33 -8.16
C LYS A 94 -2.93 4.09 -7.80
N VAL A 95 -3.01 4.70 -6.61
CA VAL A 95 -4.15 5.55 -6.21
C VAL A 95 -4.32 6.72 -7.18
N TYR A 96 -3.23 7.44 -7.49
CA TYR A 96 -3.26 8.56 -8.44
C TYR A 96 -3.63 8.14 -9.87
N VAL A 97 -3.31 6.91 -10.26
CA VAL A 97 -3.71 6.37 -11.57
C VAL A 97 -5.22 6.11 -11.62
N LEU A 98 -5.80 5.60 -10.53
CA LEU A 98 -7.24 5.29 -10.45
C LEU A 98 -8.11 6.51 -10.19
N GLU A 99 -7.58 7.54 -9.52
CA GLU A 99 -8.24 8.83 -9.32
C GLU A 99 -7.61 9.90 -10.21
N SER A 100 -7.83 9.78 -11.51
CA SER A 100 -7.50 10.82 -12.49
C SER A 100 -8.80 11.34 -13.14
N PRO A 101 -9.29 12.54 -12.77
CA PRO A 101 -8.67 13.54 -11.90
C PRO A 101 -8.67 13.18 -10.39
N PRO A 102 -7.78 13.78 -9.58
CA PRO A 102 -7.67 13.49 -8.14
C PRO A 102 -8.98 13.65 -7.35
N SER A 103 -9.26 12.68 -6.47
CA SER A 103 -10.48 12.62 -5.64
C SER A 103 -10.11 12.46 -4.15
N GLU A 104 -10.94 11.80 -3.35
CA GLU A 104 -10.77 11.59 -1.91
C GLU A 104 -9.46 10.85 -1.57
N TYR A 105 -9.16 9.72 -2.21
CA TYR A 105 -8.03 8.88 -1.81
C TYR A 105 -6.69 9.42 -2.29
N ALA A 106 -6.64 10.09 -3.44
CA ALA A 106 -5.47 10.82 -3.91
C ALA A 106 -5.08 11.90 -2.89
N LYS A 107 -6.05 12.70 -2.42
CA LYS A 107 -5.80 13.73 -1.38
C LYS A 107 -5.31 13.13 -0.06
N LYS A 108 -5.87 11.99 0.35
CA LYS A 108 -5.39 11.25 1.55
C LYS A 108 -3.97 10.69 1.35
N THR A 109 -3.62 10.34 0.12
CA THR A 109 -2.32 9.76 -0.24
C THR A 109 -1.19 10.79 -0.16
N ASP A 110 -1.47 12.07 -0.38
CA ASP A 110 -0.44 13.13 -0.37
C ASP A 110 0.37 13.17 0.92
N ALA A 111 -0.29 13.04 2.09
CA ALA A 111 0.40 12.99 3.38
C ALA A 111 1.31 11.76 3.53
N LEU A 112 0.85 10.60 3.04
CA LEU A 112 1.65 9.37 3.10
C LEU A 112 2.84 9.42 2.16
N MET A 113 2.67 9.97 0.96
CA MET A 113 3.76 10.18 0.01
C MET A 113 4.80 11.15 0.57
N GLN A 114 4.37 12.18 1.28
CA GLN A 114 5.26 13.08 2.00
C GLN A 114 6.08 12.34 3.07
N GLU A 115 5.47 11.46 3.85
CA GLU A 115 6.19 10.67 4.85
C GLU A 115 7.19 9.70 4.21
N ILE A 116 6.81 9.01 3.13
CA ILE A 116 7.69 8.11 2.38
C ILE A 116 8.89 8.89 1.81
N TRP A 117 8.65 10.09 1.26
CA TRP A 117 9.72 10.98 0.80
C TRP A 117 10.72 11.30 1.92
N ILE A 118 10.23 11.66 3.12
CA ILE A 118 11.11 11.92 4.28
C ILE A 118 11.95 10.68 4.61
N VAL A 119 11.34 9.49 4.59
CA VAL A 119 12.05 8.23 4.86
C VAL A 119 13.15 7.96 3.84
N TYR A 120 12.88 8.17 2.54
CA TYR A 120 13.88 7.98 1.50
C TYR A 120 15.05 8.97 1.65
N ILE A 121 14.77 10.25 1.89
CA ILE A 121 15.82 11.26 2.13
C ILE A 121 16.68 10.88 3.33
N ASN A 122 16.06 10.60 4.48
CA ASN A 122 16.80 10.26 5.70
C ASN A 122 17.61 8.98 5.55
N SER A 123 17.06 7.97 4.88
CA SER A 123 17.78 6.73 4.62
C SER A 123 18.94 6.95 3.65
N GLY A 124 18.73 7.80 2.63
CA GLY A 124 19.74 8.19 1.66
C GLY A 124 20.93 8.86 2.33
N VAL A 125 20.67 9.89 3.15
CA VAL A 125 21.68 10.58 3.97
C VAL A 125 22.45 9.60 4.83
N LYS A 126 21.75 8.74 5.58
CA LYS A 126 22.39 7.73 6.42
C LYS A 126 23.28 6.78 5.62
N ASN A 127 22.84 6.30 4.45
CA ASN A 127 23.66 5.41 3.63
C ASN A 127 24.87 6.14 3.03
N TYR A 128 24.72 7.40 2.65
CA TYR A 128 25.82 8.22 2.16
C TYR A 128 26.89 8.42 3.24
N GLU A 129 26.48 8.82 4.45
CA GLU A 129 27.37 8.98 5.62
C GLU A 129 28.12 7.68 5.98
N ASN A 130 27.50 6.52 5.75
CA ASN A 130 28.11 5.21 5.98
C ASN A 130 28.93 4.68 4.79
N GLY A 131 29.12 5.46 3.73
CA GLY A 131 29.87 5.07 2.53
C GLY A 131 29.17 4.05 1.62
N VAL A 132 27.86 3.82 1.83
CA VAL A 132 27.06 2.86 1.04
C VAL A 132 26.38 3.60 -0.12
N TYR A 133 27.20 4.17 -1.00
CA TYR A 133 26.77 5.16 -1.99
C TYR A 133 25.71 4.67 -2.98
N LEU A 134 25.78 3.42 -3.46
CA LEU A 134 24.77 2.89 -4.38
C LEU A 134 23.38 2.81 -3.75
N LYS A 135 23.29 2.47 -2.46
CA LYS A 135 22.01 2.45 -1.74
C LYS A 135 21.51 3.88 -1.48
N ALA A 136 22.42 4.79 -1.15
CA ALA A 136 22.08 6.20 -0.98
C ALA A 136 21.50 6.80 -2.26
N LEU A 137 22.17 6.59 -3.39
CA LEU A 137 21.73 7.06 -4.70
C LEU A 137 20.33 6.55 -5.04
N ASN A 138 20.10 5.24 -4.91
CA ASN A 138 18.78 4.66 -5.19
C ASN A 138 17.67 5.26 -4.30
N GLN A 139 17.96 5.56 -3.04
CA GLN A 139 17.00 6.20 -2.14
C GLN A 139 16.72 7.65 -2.52
N PHE A 140 17.74 8.41 -2.93
CA PHE A 140 17.55 9.76 -3.44
C PHE A 140 16.76 9.78 -4.76
N GLU A 141 16.99 8.82 -5.66
CA GLU A 141 16.20 8.65 -6.88
C GLU A 141 14.72 8.41 -6.55
N HIS A 142 14.41 7.52 -5.62
CA HIS A 142 13.03 7.30 -5.18
C HIS A 142 12.40 8.55 -4.54
N ALA A 143 13.14 9.31 -3.74
CA ALA A 143 12.66 10.59 -3.21
C ALA A 143 12.35 11.59 -4.34
N GLN A 144 13.20 11.66 -5.35
CA GLN A 144 13.01 12.54 -6.50
C GLN A 144 11.79 12.13 -7.35
N GLU A 145 11.50 10.83 -7.49
CA GLU A 145 10.27 10.40 -8.19
C GLU A 145 8.99 10.88 -7.50
N ILE A 146 9.01 11.01 -6.17
CA ILE A 146 7.86 11.51 -5.39
C ILE A 146 7.73 13.03 -5.55
N LYS A 147 8.86 13.74 -5.52
CA LYS A 147 8.91 15.20 -5.66
C LYS A 147 9.93 15.63 -6.70
N PRO A 148 9.60 15.56 -8.00
CA PRO A 148 10.55 15.81 -9.08
C PRO A 148 11.06 17.25 -9.13
N THR A 149 10.34 18.20 -8.53
CA THR A 149 10.73 19.62 -8.46
C THR A 149 11.46 20.01 -7.16
N ASP A 150 11.61 19.08 -6.22
CA ASP A 150 12.28 19.33 -4.94
C ASP A 150 13.79 19.06 -5.07
N SER A 151 14.60 20.11 -4.97
CA SER A 151 16.06 20.01 -5.11
C SER A 151 16.75 19.47 -3.86
N THR A 152 16.03 19.22 -2.76
CA THR A 152 16.62 18.73 -1.50
C THR A 152 17.35 17.40 -1.71
N ALA A 153 16.77 16.48 -2.49
CA ALA A 153 17.40 15.20 -2.81
C ALA A 153 18.74 15.37 -3.55
N TYR A 154 18.83 16.33 -4.48
CA TYR A 154 20.05 16.64 -5.22
C TYR A 154 21.15 17.22 -4.33
N ILE A 155 20.79 18.10 -3.38
CA ILE A 155 21.75 18.73 -2.48
C ILE A 155 22.43 17.68 -1.58
N TYR A 156 21.70 16.65 -1.15
CA TYR A 156 22.25 15.56 -0.32
C TYR A 156 22.96 14.46 -1.11
N ALA A 157 22.82 14.42 -2.44
CA ALA A 157 23.43 13.41 -3.30
C ALA A 157 24.83 13.78 -3.82
N LEU A 158 25.25 15.05 -3.66
CA LEU A 158 26.60 15.56 -3.96
C LEU A 158 27.50 15.38 -2.73
#